data_AF-A0A1F1QEC3-F1
#
_entry.id   AF-A0A1F1QEC3-F1
#
_cell.length_a   1.000
_cell.length_b   1.000
_cell.length_c   1.000
_cell.angle_alpha   90.00
_cell.angle_beta   90.00
_cell.angle_gamma   90.00
#
_symmetry.space_group_name_H-M   'P 1'
#
loop_
_entity.id
_entity.type
_entity.pdbx_description
1 polymer ?
#
loop_
_entity_poly.entity_id
_entity_poly.type
_entity_poly.pdbx_seq_one_letter_code
_entity_poly.pdbx_strand_id
1 'polypeptide(L)'
;MSKNKSTIDLTSGRISLGLVKFALPLMAGNVLQQCYNLTDTLVVGRFIGKNALAAVGSAYTLMIFLTSIILGLSMGCGAFLSQP
;
A
#
# COMPACT_ATOMS: atom_id res chain seq x y z
N MET A 1 48.26 5.58 9.87
CA MET A 1 47.34 4.47 10.19
C MET A 1 45.91 4.99 10.03
N SER A 2 45.30 4.75 8.86
CA SER A 2 44.02 5.34 8.44
C SER A 2 42.86 4.66 9.17
N LYS A 3 42.14 5.40 10.01
CA LYS A 3 40.96 4.93 10.75
C LYS A 3 39.70 5.45 10.07
N ASN A 4 39.46 5.01 8.84
CA ASN A 4 38.18 5.21 8.14
C ASN A 4 37.44 3.88 8.12
N LYS A 5 36.53 3.69 9.09
CA LYS A 5 35.45 2.72 8.95
C LYS A 5 34.23 3.32 9.60
N SER A 6 33.44 4.01 8.77
CA SER A 6 32.06 4.39 9.03
C SER A 6 31.19 3.13 9.17
N THR A 7 31.43 2.35 10.23
CA THR A 7 30.53 1.28 10.65
C THR A 7 29.43 1.94 11.47
N ILE A 8 28.31 2.22 10.82
CA ILE A 8 27.09 2.65 11.49
C ILE A 8 26.67 1.47 12.38
N ASP A 9 26.87 1.61 13.69
CA ASP A 9 26.40 0.68 14.71
C ASP A 9 24.87 0.61 14.69
N LEU A 10 24.34 -0.44 14.06
CA LEU A 10 22.90 -0.71 13.94
C LEU A 10 22.28 -1.29 15.24
N THR A 11 23.09 -1.54 16.26
CA THR A 11 22.67 -2.06 17.58
C THR A 11 22.88 -1.08 18.73
N SER A 12 23.46 0.11 18.47
CA SER A 12 23.66 1.15 19.49
C SER A 12 23.24 2.56 19.07
N GLY A 13 22.88 2.77 17.80
CA GLY A 13 22.26 4.01 17.30
C GLY A 13 20.74 3.88 17.12
N ARG A 14 20.04 5.01 16.90
CA ARG A 14 18.57 5.10 16.69
C ARG A 14 18.11 4.22 15.52
N ILE A 15 17.89 2.93 15.76
CA ILE A 15 17.40 1.92 14.79
C ILE A 15 16.16 2.42 14.06
N SER A 16 15.30 3.15 14.77
CA SER A 16 14.13 3.82 14.20
C SER A 16 14.46 4.73 13.03
N LEU A 17 15.60 5.43 13.04
CA LEU A 17 15.97 6.34 11.96
C LEU A 17 16.38 5.60 10.68
N GLY A 18 17.11 4.48 10.81
CA GLY A 18 17.48 3.63 9.69
C GLY A 18 16.29 2.87 9.11
N LEU A 19 15.43 2.34 9.98
CA LEU A 19 14.20 1.66 9.59
C LEU A 19 13.23 2.62 8.88
N VAL A 20 13.06 3.84 9.38
CA VAL A 20 12.23 4.87 8.73
C VAL A 20 12.84 5.30 7.39
N LYS A 21 14.17 5.48 7.30
CA LYS A 21 14.82 5.85 6.02
C LYS A 21 14.75 4.76 4.96
N PHE A 22 14.55 3.49 5.35
CA PHE A 22 14.33 2.37 4.43
C PHE A 22 12.85 2.14 4.14
N ALA A 23 11.98 2.24 5.16
CA ALA A 23 10.54 2.06 5.03
C ALA A 23 9.90 3.20 4.24
N LEU A 24 10.40 4.44 4.36
CA LEU A 24 9.84 5.60 3.67
C LEU A 24 9.94 5.52 2.14
N PRO A 25 11.10 5.18 1.52
CA PRO A 25 11.16 4.94 0.08
C PRO A 25 10.41 3.67 -0.34
N LEU A 26 10.31 2.64 0.51
CA LEU A 26 9.59 1.39 0.20
C LEU A 26 8.06 1.58 0.23
N MET A 27 7.56 2.34 1.20
CA MET A 27 6.18 2.80 1.29
C MET A 27 5.85 3.77 0.16
N ALA A 28 6.73 4.73 -0.12
CA ALA A 28 6.56 5.66 -1.24
C ALA A 28 6.52 4.91 -2.58
N GLY A 29 7.37 3.90 -2.79
CA GLY A 29 7.35 3.04 -3.97
C GLY A 29 6.04 2.27 -4.11
N ASN A 30 5.52 1.69 -3.02
CA ASN A 30 4.22 1.03 -3.00
C ASN A 30 3.07 1.98 -3.32
N VAL A 31 3.06 3.17 -2.72
CA VAL A 31 2.03 4.19 -2.97
C VAL A 31 2.13 4.70 -4.40
N LEU A 32 3.33 4.94 -4.93
CA LEU A 32 3.55 5.34 -6.33
C LEU A 32 3.06 4.25 -7.29
N GLN A 33 3.32 2.97 -7.02
CA GLN A 33 2.79 1.86 -7.82
C GLN A 33 1.27 1.74 -7.74
N GLN A 34 0.68 1.86 -6.55
CA GLN A 34 -0.78 1.86 -6.38
C GLN A 34 -1.40 3.06 -7.07
N CYS A 35 -0.81 4.25 -6.94
CA CYS A 35 -1.21 5.44 -7.67
C CYS A 35 -1.02 5.27 -9.17
N TYR A 36 -0.01 4.56 -9.66
CA TYR A 36 0.17 4.34 -11.10
C TYR A 36 -0.91 3.40 -11.65
N ASN A 37 -1.19 2.29 -10.97
CA ASN A 37 -2.27 1.36 -11.36
C ASN A 37 -3.65 2.01 -11.23
N LEU A 38 -3.87 2.77 -10.15
CA LEU A 38 -5.10 3.49 -9.93
C LEU A 38 -5.24 4.62 -10.94
N THR A 39 -4.21 5.44 -11.16
CA THR A 39 -4.22 6.55 -12.12
C THR A 39 -4.34 6.03 -13.55
N ASP A 40 -3.68 4.96 -13.96
CA ASP A 40 -3.86 4.36 -15.29
C ASP A 40 -5.33 3.96 -15.49
N THR A 41 -5.91 3.22 -14.54
CA THR A 41 -7.32 2.82 -14.57
C THR A 41 -8.28 4.01 -14.49
N LEU A 42 -7.96 5.02 -13.68
CA LEU A 42 -8.83 6.14 -13.32
C LEU A 42 -8.71 7.29 -14.32
N VAL A 43 -7.56 7.48 -14.95
CA VAL A 43 -7.29 8.41 -16.07
C VAL A 43 -7.82 7.83 -17.37
N VAL A 44 -7.61 6.55 -17.67
CA VAL A 44 -8.29 5.90 -18.80
C VAL A 44 -9.81 5.94 -18.60
N GLY A 45 -10.29 5.78 -17.36
CA GLY A 45 -11.68 6.05 -17.01
C GLY A 45 -12.09 7.51 -17.22
N ARG A 46 -11.23 8.49 -16.84
CA ARG A 46 -11.46 9.95 -16.88
C ARG A 46 -11.25 10.68 -18.18
N PHE A 47 -10.60 10.08 -19.17
CA PHE A 47 -10.40 10.70 -20.48
C PHE A 47 -11.72 11.03 -21.22
N ILE A 48 -12.88 10.65 -20.66
CA ILE A 48 -14.22 10.87 -21.22
C ILE A 48 -15.01 12.01 -20.50
N GLY A 49 -14.43 12.71 -19.51
CA GLY A 49 -15.03 13.91 -18.89
C GLY A 49 -15.88 13.66 -17.64
N LYS A 50 -16.58 14.68 -17.11
CA LYS A 50 -17.26 14.77 -15.78
C LYS A 50 -17.98 13.49 -15.26
N ASN A 51 -18.50 12.67 -16.18
CA ASN A 51 -19.10 11.37 -15.89
C ASN A 51 -18.13 10.35 -15.31
N ALA A 52 -16.85 10.44 -15.64
CA ALA A 52 -15.85 9.52 -15.17
C ALA A 52 -15.40 9.75 -13.74
N LEU A 53 -15.45 11.00 -13.23
CA LEU A 53 -15.25 11.22 -11.79
C LEU A 53 -16.39 10.59 -10.98
N ALA A 54 -17.62 10.68 -11.48
CA ALA A 54 -18.79 10.03 -10.90
C ALA A 54 -18.74 8.50 -11.06
N ALA A 55 -18.31 8.00 -12.21
CA ALA A 55 -18.15 6.57 -12.48
C ALA A 55 -17.03 5.96 -11.63
N VAL A 56 -15.92 6.66 -11.44
CA VAL A 56 -14.83 6.25 -10.54
C VAL A 56 -15.30 6.25 -9.10
N GLY A 57 -16.09 7.23 -8.65
CA GLY A 57 -16.68 7.22 -7.30
C GLY A 57 -17.63 6.03 -7.08
N SER A 58 -18.44 5.69 -8.09
CA SER A 58 -19.31 4.52 -8.07
C SER A 58 -18.51 3.20 -8.10
N ALA A 59 -17.51 3.09 -8.97
CA ALA A 59 -16.63 1.94 -9.08
C ALA A 59 -15.79 1.73 -7.80
N TYR A 60 -15.34 2.80 -7.16
CA TYR A 60 -14.62 2.75 -5.89
C TYR A 60 -15.52 2.23 -4.76
N THR A 61 -16.77 2.69 -4.71
CA THR A 61 -17.78 2.18 -3.76
C THR A 61 -18.03 0.69 -3.98
N LEU A 62 -18.16 0.26 -5.24
CA LEU A 62 -18.30 -1.16 -5.61
C LEU A 62 -17.06 -1.99 -5.22
N MET A 63 -15.86 -1.46 -5.45
CA MET A 63 -14.60 -2.11 -5.11
C MET A 63 -14.48 -2.35 -3.60
N ILE A 64 -14.84 -1.36 -2.77
CA ILE A 64 -14.84 -1.47 -1.31
C ILE A 64 -15.90 -2.47 -0.83
N PHE A 65 -17.07 -2.49 -1.47
CA PHE A 65 -18.13 -3.44 -1.17
C PHE A 65 -17.67 -4.88 -1.44
N LEU A 66 -17.15 -5.17 -2.64
CA LEU A 66 -16.59 -6.48 -2.98
C LEU A 66 -15.44 -6.87 -2.04
N THR A 67 -14.52 -5.92 -1.80
CA THR A 67 -13.37 -6.15 -0.91
C THR A 67 -13.81 -6.50 0.51
N SER A 68 -14.83 -5.82 1.03
CA SER A 68 -15.39 -6.12 2.35
C SER A 68 -16.00 -7.53 2.42
N ILE A 69 -16.70 -7.97 1.36
CA ILE A 69 -17.24 -9.33 1.29
C ILE A 69 -16.11 -10.36 1.26
N ILE A 70 -15.09 -10.17 0.42
CA ILE A 70 -13.98 -11.11 0.26
C ILE A 70 -13.14 -11.19 1.54
N LEU A 71 -12.85 -10.04 2.16
CA LEU A 71 -12.14 -9.98 3.43
C LEU A 71 -12.97 -10.60 4.56
N GLY A 72 -14.27 -10.34 4.60
CA GLY A 72 -15.20 -10.96 5.55
C GLY A 72 -15.26 -12.48 5.40
N LEU A 73 -15.35 -12.99 4.17
CA LEU A 73 -15.28 -14.43 3.90
C LEU A 73 -13.92 -15.03 4.28
N SER A 74 -12.83 -14.35 3.95
CA SER A 74 -11.47 -14.84 4.26
C SER A 74 -11.24 -14.89 5.76
N MET A 75 -11.65 -13.86 6.50
CA MET A 75 -11.58 -13.84 7.96
C MET A 75 -12.55 -14.84 8.59
N GLY A 76 -13.75 -15.01 8.03
CA GLY A 76 -14.73 -15.99 8.50
C GLY A 76 -14.24 -17.43 8.33
N CYS A 77 -13.72 -17.79 7.15
CA CYS A 77 -13.08 -19.07 6.91
C CYS A 77 -11.82 -19.24 7.77
N GLY A 78 -10.98 -18.20 7.88
CA GLY A 78 -9.81 -18.24 8.74
C GLY A 78 -10.15 -18.48 10.21
N ALA A 79 -11.21 -17.83 10.72
CA ALA A 79 -11.70 -18.05 12.08
C ALA A 79 -12.28 -19.46 12.26
N PHE A 80 -13.06 -19.96 11.30
CA PHE A 80 -13.60 -21.33 11.34
C PHE A 80 -12.51 -22.41 11.27
N LEU A 81 -11.48 -22.21 10.45
CA LEU A 81 -10.35 -23.13 10.33
C LEU A 81 -9.35 -23.00 11.49
N SER A 82 -9.32 -21.85 12.16
CA SER A 82 -8.45 -21.57 13.30
C SER A 82 -9.08 -21.94 14.65
N GLN A 83 -10.38 -22.25 14.70
CA GLN A 83 -10.98 -22.89 15.86
C GLN A 83 -10.59 -24.38 15.86
N PRO A 84 -10.10 -24.93 16.98
CA PRO A 84 -9.60 -26.30 17.07
C PRO A 84 -10.69 -27.35 16.87
#